data_AF-A0A8J3JNY8-F1
#
_entry.id   AF-A0A8J3JNY8-F1
#
_cell.length_a   1.000
_cell.length_b   1.000
_cell.length_c   1.000
_cell.angle_alpha   90.00
_cell.angle_beta   90.00
_cell.angle_gamma   90.00
#
_symmetry.space_group_name_H-M   'P 1'
#
loop_
_entity.id
_entity.type
_entity.pdbx_description
1 polymer ?
#
loop_
_entity_poly.entity_id
_entity_poly.type
_entity_poly.pdbx_seq_one_letter_code
_entity_poly.pdbx_strand_id
1 'polypeptide(L)'
;MLEVVYGIVILGIIPCILFALFVIALLLPGGAKNHESKVSGWAGFWAGLVVFALYVVTVAGRIQLPQFQVGGFPSFHLGGFALGLITGYALPHIMWIVRPTRLLGILTLIISATTLIALFNYLFYTGVRGFVIYFTLSVLLGGLLHLVFHPGVIRAITSS
;
A
#
# COMPACT_ATOMS: atom_id res chain seq x y z
N MET A 1 -28.33 3.76 -6.40
CA MET A 1 -27.18 3.53 -7.33
C MET A 1 -25.85 3.95 -6.71
N LEU A 2 -25.73 5.17 -6.18
CA LEU A 2 -24.50 5.65 -5.54
C LEU A 2 -24.03 4.80 -4.35
N GLU A 3 -24.95 4.32 -3.49
CA GLU A 3 -24.61 3.43 -2.36
C GLU A 3 -24.03 2.08 -2.81
N VAL A 4 -24.48 1.56 -3.95
CA VAL A 4 -23.98 0.31 -4.53
C VAL A 4 -22.56 0.51 -5.04
N VAL A 5 -22.30 1.61 -5.76
CA VAL A 5 -20.96 1.98 -6.23
C VAL A 5 -20.01 2.15 -5.03
N TYR A 6 -20.46 2.85 -3.99
CA TYR A 6 -19.70 3.04 -2.77
C TYR A 6 -19.40 1.71 -2.05
N GLY A 7 -20.38 0.81 -1.97
CA GLY A 7 -20.21 -0.55 -1.45
C GLY A 7 -19.16 -1.35 -2.22
N ILE A 8 -19.17 -1.29 -3.56
CA ILE A 8 -18.17 -1.94 -4.42
C ILE A 8 -16.77 -1.36 -4.18
N VAL A 9 -16.65 -0.03 -4.06
CA VAL A 9 -15.35 0.61 -3.79
C VAL A 9 -14.79 0.14 -2.46
N ILE A 10 -15.61 0.14 -1.41
CA ILE A 10 -15.19 -0.21 -0.06
C ILE A 10 -14.86 -1.70 0.07
N LEU A 11 -15.73 -2.59 -0.41
CA LEU A 11 -15.56 -4.02 -0.19
C LEU A 11 -14.68 -4.69 -1.24
N GLY A 12 -14.56 -4.11 -2.44
CA GLY A 12 -13.79 -4.66 -3.55
C GLY A 12 -12.52 -3.87 -3.82
N ILE A 13 -12.65 -2.61 -4.24
CA ILE A 13 -11.54 -1.85 -4.84
C ILE A 13 -10.44 -1.57 -3.82
N ILE A 14 -10.78 -1.00 -2.66
CA ILE A 14 -9.78 -0.65 -1.63
C ILE A 14 -8.97 -1.86 -1.14
N PRO A 15 -9.59 -2.98 -0.70
CA PRO A 15 -8.82 -4.15 -0.28
C PRO A 15 -8.01 -4.74 -1.43
N CYS A 16 -8.52 -4.71 -2.67
CA CYS A 16 -7.78 -5.16 -3.84
C CYS A 16 -6.50 -4.33 -4.08
N ILE A 17 -6.57 -3.00 -3.98
CA ILE A 17 -5.39 -2.13 -4.13
C ILE A 17 -4.38 -2.40 -3.00
N LEU A 18 -4.84 -2.48 -1.75
CA LEU A 18 -3.95 -2.78 -0.61
C LEU A 18 -3.28 -4.15 -0.77
N PHE A 19 -4.04 -5.14 -1.23
CA PHE A 19 -3.51 -6.47 -1.53
C PHE A 19 -2.50 -6.43 -2.68
N ALA A 20 -2.76 -5.68 -3.75
CA ALA A 20 -1.82 -5.51 -4.85
C ALA A 20 -0.51 -4.86 -4.39
N LEU A 21 -0.56 -3.83 -3.53
CA LEU A 21 0.63 -3.21 -2.94
C LEU A 21 1.41 -4.20 -2.05
N PHE A 22 0.71 -5.04 -1.29
CA PHE A 22 1.34 -6.09 -0.50
C PHE A 22 2.02 -7.15 -1.39
N VAL A 23 1.36 -7.58 -2.46
CA VAL A 23 1.95 -8.50 -3.45
C VAL A 23 3.18 -7.87 -4.12
N ILE A 24 3.15 -6.58 -4.43
CA ILE A 24 4.34 -5.85 -4.93
C ILE A 24 5.49 -5.93 -3.92
N ALA A 25 5.22 -5.76 -2.62
CA ALA A 25 6.24 -5.90 -1.57
C ALA A 25 6.83 -7.32 -1.50
N LEU A 26 6.01 -8.36 -1.74
CA LEU A 26 6.43 -9.75 -1.80
C LEU A 26 7.28 -10.06 -3.05
N LEU A 27 6.95 -9.47 -4.20
CA LEU A 27 7.64 -9.72 -5.46
C LEU A 27 8.94 -8.92 -5.62
N LEU A 28 9.04 -7.77 -4.95
CA LEU A 28 10.20 -6.87 -4.96
C LEU A 28 11.55 -7.58 -4.69
N PRO A 29 11.70 -8.40 -3.63
CA PRO A 29 12.93 -9.15 -3.37
C PRO A 29 13.29 -10.13 -4.48
N GLY A 30 12.31 -10.81 -5.06
CA GLY A 30 12.53 -11.82 -6.11
C GLY A 30 13.12 -11.22 -7.39
N GLY A 31 12.75 -9.98 -7.70
CA GLY A 31 13.22 -9.26 -8.88
C GLY A 31 14.58 -8.55 -8.73
N ALA A 32 15.26 -8.62 -7.59
CA ALA A 32 16.57 -7.97 -7.43
C ALA A 32 17.66 -8.70 -8.21
N LYS A 33 18.63 -7.97 -8.81
CA LYS A 33 19.71 -8.59 -9.61
C LYS A 33 20.79 -9.25 -8.73
N ASN A 34 21.14 -8.60 -7.62
CA ASN A 34 22.23 -9.02 -6.74
C ASN A 34 21.73 -9.92 -5.62
N HIS A 35 22.48 -10.98 -5.29
CA HIS A 35 22.12 -11.91 -4.21
C HIS A 35 21.96 -11.18 -2.85
N GLU A 36 22.85 -10.23 -2.54
CA GLU A 36 22.76 -9.43 -1.32
C GLU A 36 21.46 -8.61 -1.22
N SER A 37 21.04 -7.98 -2.32
CA SER A 37 19.79 -7.22 -2.38
C SER A 37 18.58 -8.13 -2.25
N LYS A 38 18.61 -9.36 -2.79
CA LYS A 38 17.54 -10.35 -2.60
C LYS A 38 17.38 -10.72 -1.12
N VAL A 39 18.48 -11.06 -0.46
CA VAL A 39 18.47 -11.45 0.96
C VAL A 39 18.00 -10.28 1.83
N SER A 40 18.51 -9.08 1.57
CA SER A 40 18.07 -7.86 2.27
C SER A 40 16.57 -7.58 2.06
N GLY A 41 16.08 -7.70 0.82
CA GLY A 41 14.67 -7.53 0.47
C GLY A 41 13.76 -8.51 1.22
N TRP A 42 14.13 -9.79 1.26
CA TRP A 42 13.39 -10.82 2.00
C TRP A 42 13.42 -10.59 3.50
N ALA A 43 14.59 -10.25 4.06
CA ALA A 43 14.70 -9.90 5.49
C ALA A 43 13.80 -8.71 5.83
N GLY A 44 13.75 -7.71 4.95
CA GLY A 44 12.83 -6.57 5.06
C GLY A 44 11.37 -6.97 5.06
N PHE A 45 10.95 -7.82 4.13
CA PHE A 45 9.57 -8.32 4.05
C PHE A 45 9.15 -9.05 5.34
N TRP A 46 9.98 -9.97 5.83
CA TRP A 46 9.71 -10.69 7.09
C TRP A 46 9.70 -9.76 8.30
N ALA A 47 10.62 -8.80 8.36
CA ALA A 47 10.63 -7.79 9.42
C ALA A 47 9.35 -6.94 9.38
N GLY A 48 8.84 -6.59 8.20
CA GLY A 48 7.58 -5.87 8.06
C GLY A 48 6.37 -6.66 8.58
N LEU A 49 6.37 -7.97 8.37
CA LEU A 49 5.35 -8.88 8.93
C LEU A 49 5.42 -8.94 10.47
N VAL A 50 6.64 -8.97 11.03
CA VAL A 50 6.85 -8.90 12.49
C VAL A 50 6.36 -7.56 13.05
N VAL A 51 6.68 -6.45 12.39
CA VAL A 51 6.19 -5.10 12.78
C VAL A 51 4.67 -5.05 12.74
N PHE A 52 4.05 -5.63 11.72
CA PHE A 52 2.60 -5.76 11.67
C PHE A 52 2.02 -6.58 12.83
N ALA A 53 2.62 -7.72 13.17
CA ALA A 53 2.19 -8.54 14.30
C ALA A 53 2.29 -7.77 15.63
N LEU A 54 3.40 -7.06 15.87
CA LEU A 54 3.58 -6.19 17.04
C LEU A 54 2.51 -5.10 17.09
N TYR A 55 2.19 -4.49 15.94
CA TYR A 55 1.13 -3.49 15.85
C TYR A 55 -0.24 -4.07 16.24
N VAL A 56 -0.60 -5.24 15.70
CA VAL A 56 -1.87 -5.91 16.03
C VAL A 56 -1.96 -6.23 17.52
N VAL A 57 -0.90 -6.78 18.12
CA VAL A 57 -0.85 -7.06 19.57
C VAL A 57 -1.02 -5.78 20.38
N THR A 58 -0.39 -4.67 19.96
CA THR A 58 -0.49 -3.37 20.64
C THR A 58 -1.91 -2.80 20.60
N VAL A 59 -2.62 -3.00 19.48
CA VAL A 59 -3.95 -2.43 19.24
C VAL A 59 -5.07 -3.41 19.57
N ALA A 60 -4.75 -4.66 19.95
CA ALA A 60 -5.72 -5.73 20.19
C ALA A 60 -6.85 -5.35 21.17
N GLY A 61 -6.52 -4.58 22.23
CA GLY A 61 -7.50 -4.10 23.21
C GLY A 61 -8.45 -3.01 22.70
N ARG A 62 -8.25 -2.49 21.49
CA ARG A 62 -9.08 -1.45 20.85
C ARG A 62 -9.83 -1.97 19.62
N ILE A 63 -9.80 -3.28 19.37
CA ILE A 63 -10.48 -3.89 18.24
C ILE A 63 -12.00 -3.74 18.42
N GLN A 64 -12.64 -3.08 17.47
CA GLN A 64 -14.09 -3.02 17.36
C GLN A 64 -14.55 -3.96 16.26
N LEU A 65 -15.77 -4.49 16.40
CA LEU A 65 -16.41 -5.27 15.33
C LEU A 65 -16.48 -4.41 14.06
N PRO A 66 -16.17 -4.97 12.87
CA PRO A 66 -16.21 -4.21 11.62
C PRO A 66 -17.63 -3.70 11.34
N GLN A 67 -17.86 -2.41 11.54
CA GLN A 67 -19.11 -1.77 11.16
C GLN A 67 -18.93 -1.07 9.82
N PHE A 68 -19.31 -1.74 8.74
CA PHE A 68 -19.40 -1.13 7.40
C PHE A 68 -20.78 -0.49 7.25
N GLN A 69 -20.96 0.70 7.82
CA GLN A 69 -22.17 1.48 7.58
C GLN A 69 -22.09 2.10 6.17
N VAL A 70 -22.95 1.64 5.26
CA VAL A 70 -23.02 2.11 3.86
C VAL A 70 -23.78 3.46 3.76
N GLY A 71 -24.22 4.03 4.88
CA GLY A 71 -25.19 5.13 4.94
C GLY A 71 -24.67 6.55 4.67
N GLY A 72 -23.44 6.73 4.20
CA GLY A 72 -22.94 8.06 3.86
C GLY A 72 -21.52 8.04 3.29
N PHE A 73 -21.26 8.92 2.32
CA PHE A 73 -19.92 9.16 1.82
C PHE A 73 -19.05 9.74 2.95
N PRO A 74 -17.80 9.26 3.11
CA PRO A 74 -16.90 9.84 4.09
C PRO A 74 -16.62 11.29 3.69
N SER A 75 -16.46 12.18 4.67
CA SER A 75 -16.01 13.54 4.41
C SER A 75 -14.67 13.52 3.66
N PHE A 76 -14.54 14.38 2.67
CA PHE A 76 -13.34 14.41 1.84
C PHE A 76 -12.09 14.68 2.70
N HIS A 77 -11.15 13.73 2.70
CA HIS A 77 -9.98 13.81 3.55
C HIS A 77 -8.76 14.30 2.76
N LEU A 78 -8.62 15.63 2.62
CA LEU A 78 -7.58 16.27 1.82
C LEU A 78 -6.16 15.77 2.17
N GLY A 79 -5.86 15.57 3.45
CA GLY A 79 -4.57 15.05 3.88
C GLY A 79 -4.28 13.62 3.40
N GLY A 80 -5.31 12.76 3.36
CA GLY A 80 -5.15 11.39 2.85
C GLY A 80 -4.95 11.40 1.33
N PHE A 81 -5.73 12.23 0.64
CA PHE A 81 -5.62 12.41 -0.81
C PHE A 81 -4.26 12.97 -1.24
N ALA A 82 -3.78 14.05 -0.62
CA ALA A 82 -2.52 14.68 -1.00
C ALA A 82 -1.32 13.75 -0.72
N LEU A 83 -1.27 13.13 0.47
CA LEU A 83 -0.19 12.21 0.82
C LEU A 83 -0.20 10.97 -0.07
N GLY A 84 -1.39 10.41 -0.34
CA GLY A 84 -1.48 9.22 -1.20
C GLY A 84 -1.09 9.54 -2.64
N LEU A 85 -1.48 10.71 -3.18
CA LEU A 85 -1.09 11.13 -4.52
C LEU A 85 0.44 11.27 -4.66
N ILE A 86 1.07 11.97 -3.72
CA ILE A 86 2.53 12.15 -3.69
C ILE A 86 3.23 10.79 -3.54
N THR A 87 2.76 9.96 -2.61
CA THR A 87 3.33 8.63 -2.36
C THR A 87 3.19 7.74 -3.59
N GLY A 88 2.00 7.69 -4.20
CA GLY A 88 1.74 6.89 -5.40
C GLY A 88 2.57 7.32 -6.60
N TYR A 89 2.78 8.63 -6.77
CA TYR A 89 3.63 9.15 -7.83
C TYR A 89 5.12 8.87 -7.58
N ALA A 90 5.60 9.03 -6.36
CA ALA A 90 7.01 8.85 -6.02
C ALA A 90 7.41 7.37 -5.90
N LEU A 91 6.50 6.49 -5.48
CA LEU A 91 6.80 5.10 -5.16
C LEU A 91 7.45 4.32 -6.32
N PRO A 92 6.95 4.38 -7.58
CA PRO A 92 7.60 3.70 -8.71
C PRO A 92 9.03 4.20 -8.96
N HIS A 93 9.25 5.50 -8.81
CA HIS A 93 10.58 6.10 -8.98
C HIS A 93 11.55 5.66 -7.88
N ILE A 94 11.10 5.68 -6.62
CA ILE A 94 11.88 5.20 -5.47
C ILE A 94 12.22 3.72 -5.64
N MET A 95 11.26 2.88 -6.05
CA MET A 95 11.49 1.46 -6.30
C MET A 95 12.57 1.25 -7.37
N TRP A 96 12.56 2.05 -8.44
CA TRP A 96 13.55 1.95 -9.50
C TRP A 96 14.98 2.27 -9.00
N ILE A 97 15.13 3.34 -8.21
CA ILE A 97 16.42 3.77 -7.64
C ILE A 97 16.94 2.75 -6.61
N VAL A 98 16.04 2.21 -5.78
CA VAL A 98 16.40 1.40 -4.62
C VAL A 98 16.65 -0.07 -4.97
N ARG A 99 16.04 -0.59 -6.05
CA ARG A 99 16.18 -2.00 -6.50
C ARG A 99 17.62 -2.54 -6.57
N PRO A 100 18.64 -1.80 -7.06
CA PRO A 100 20.03 -2.29 -7.09
C PRO A 100 20.78 -2.18 -5.75
N THR A 101 20.19 -1.58 -4.72
CA THR A 101 20.89 -1.26 -3.46
C THR A 101 20.48 -2.20 -2.32
N ARG A 102 21.20 -2.13 -1.18
CA ARG A 102 20.81 -2.80 0.08
C ARG A 102 19.65 -2.10 0.80
N LEU A 103 19.22 -0.92 0.34
CA LEU A 103 18.06 -0.21 0.88
C LEU A 103 16.73 -0.88 0.48
N LEU A 104 16.77 -1.86 -0.43
CA LEU A 104 15.60 -2.65 -0.82
C LEU A 104 14.92 -3.30 0.38
N GLY A 105 15.67 -3.78 1.38
CA GLY A 105 15.11 -4.34 2.61
C GLY A 105 14.30 -3.32 3.43
N ILE A 106 14.76 -2.08 3.53
CA ILE A 106 14.01 -1.04 4.25
C ILE A 106 12.72 -0.71 3.50
N LEU A 107 12.79 -0.61 2.17
CA LEU A 107 11.62 -0.34 1.34
C LEU A 107 10.59 -1.46 1.45
N THR A 108 10.99 -2.74 1.35
CA THR A 108 10.07 -3.88 1.46
C THR A 108 9.46 -3.98 2.85
N LEU A 109 10.23 -3.68 3.90
CA LEU A 109 9.74 -3.58 5.27
C LEU A 109 8.64 -2.52 5.37
N ILE A 110 8.91 -1.29 4.92
CA ILE A 110 7.94 -0.20 5.01
C ILE A 110 6.68 -0.54 4.23
N ILE A 111 6.78 -1.00 2.99
CA ILE A 111 5.60 -1.29 2.16
C ILE A 111 4.78 -2.45 2.77
N SER A 112 5.42 -3.56 3.16
CA SER A 112 4.71 -4.72 3.73
C SER A 112 4.04 -4.39 5.06
N ALA A 113 4.73 -3.71 5.98
CA ALA A 113 4.16 -3.29 7.26
C ALA A 113 3.01 -2.30 7.05
N THR A 114 3.22 -1.23 6.28
CA THR A 114 2.21 -0.17 6.08
C THR A 114 0.97 -0.69 5.37
N THR A 115 1.11 -1.57 4.38
CA THR A 115 -0.05 -2.15 3.66
C THR A 115 -0.90 -3.05 4.56
N LEU A 116 -0.27 -3.91 5.36
CA LEU A 116 -0.98 -4.76 6.32
C LEU A 116 -1.62 -3.94 7.45
N ILE A 117 -0.91 -2.95 7.99
CA ILE A 117 -1.44 -2.02 9.01
C ILE A 117 -2.61 -1.21 8.43
N ALA A 118 -2.51 -0.72 7.20
CA ALA A 118 -3.58 0.01 6.53
C ALA A 118 -4.80 -0.89 6.32
N LEU A 119 -4.60 -2.14 5.87
CA LEU A 119 -5.69 -3.11 5.71
C LEU A 119 -6.35 -3.44 7.05
N PHE A 120 -5.58 -3.66 8.11
CA PHE A 120 -6.12 -3.92 9.43
C PHE A 120 -6.92 -2.73 9.97
N ASN A 121 -6.37 -1.52 9.91
CA ASN A 121 -7.08 -0.30 10.33
C ASN A 121 -8.33 -0.07 9.49
N TYR A 122 -8.27 -0.35 8.20
CA TYR A 122 -9.42 -0.23 7.31
C TYR A 122 -10.58 -1.13 7.75
N LEU A 123 -10.28 -2.39 8.10
CA LEU A 123 -11.27 -3.37 8.52
C LEU A 123 -11.81 -3.08 9.93
N PHE A 124 -10.92 -2.82 10.90
CA PHE A 124 -11.27 -2.82 12.33
C PHE A 124 -11.41 -1.42 12.96
N TYR A 125 -10.93 -0.36 12.31
CA TYR A 125 -10.89 0.98 12.89
C TYR A 125 -11.60 2.03 12.01
N THR A 126 -12.84 2.37 12.38
CA THR A 126 -13.69 3.30 11.61
C THR A 126 -13.12 4.72 11.55
N GLY A 127 -12.41 5.17 12.59
CA GLY A 127 -11.88 6.54 12.68
C GLY A 127 -10.82 6.91 11.64
N VAL A 128 -10.05 5.93 11.13
CA VAL A 128 -9.03 6.16 10.08
C VAL A 128 -9.50 5.70 8.70
N ARG A 129 -10.68 5.08 8.60
CA ARG A 129 -11.15 4.47 7.36
C ARG A 129 -11.26 5.49 6.22
N GLY A 130 -11.80 6.68 6.49
CA GLY A 130 -11.87 7.76 5.50
C GLY A 130 -10.49 8.14 4.96
N PHE A 131 -9.51 8.32 5.85
CA PHE A 131 -8.12 8.58 5.46
C PHE A 131 -7.57 7.46 4.57
N VAL A 132 -7.74 6.19 4.97
CA VAL A 132 -7.24 5.04 4.20
C VAL A 132 -7.89 4.95 2.82
N ILE A 133 -9.21 5.16 2.71
CA ILE A 133 -9.92 5.16 1.42
C ILE A 133 -9.31 6.20 0.46
N TYR A 134 -9.24 7.46 0.89
CA TYR A 134 -8.71 8.53 0.04
C TYR A 134 -7.21 8.37 -0.24
N PHE A 135 -6.44 7.88 0.72
CA PHE A 135 -5.03 7.59 0.54
C PHE A 135 -4.82 6.48 -0.50
N THR A 136 -5.51 5.35 -0.37
CA THR A 136 -5.37 4.22 -1.30
C THR A 136 -5.79 4.58 -2.73
N LEU A 137 -6.91 5.29 -2.90
CA LEU A 137 -7.35 5.75 -4.22
C LEU A 137 -6.38 6.75 -4.85
N SER A 138 -5.85 7.69 -4.05
CA SER A 138 -4.88 8.67 -4.55
C SER A 138 -3.51 8.05 -4.81
N VAL A 139 -3.09 6.99 -4.09
CA VAL A 139 -1.90 6.19 -4.43
C VAL A 139 -2.05 5.57 -5.81
N LEU A 140 -3.20 4.97 -6.11
CA LEU A 140 -3.48 4.40 -7.43
C LEU A 140 -3.42 5.49 -8.51
N LEU A 141 -4.06 6.63 -8.28
CA LEU A 141 -4.05 7.77 -9.20
C LEU A 141 -2.63 8.32 -9.43
N GLY A 142 -1.85 8.50 -8.36
CA GLY A 142 -0.47 8.96 -8.42
C GLY A 142 0.43 8.01 -9.21
N GLY A 143 0.27 6.70 -9.00
CA GLY A 143 0.99 5.67 -9.75
C GLY A 143 0.63 5.69 -11.23
N LEU A 144 -0.66 5.84 -11.57
CA LEU A 144 -1.12 6.00 -12.95
C LEU A 144 -0.56 7.28 -13.59
N LEU A 145 -0.56 8.40 -12.88
CA LEU A 145 0.04 9.65 -13.37
C LEU A 145 1.53 9.47 -13.65
N HIS A 146 2.28 8.86 -12.72
CA HIS A 146 3.70 8.56 -12.95
C HIS A 146 3.89 7.72 -14.21
N LEU A 147 3.04 6.72 -14.44
CA LEU A 147 3.08 5.86 -15.61
C LEU A 147 2.81 6.62 -16.93
N VAL A 148 1.86 7.55 -16.91
CA VAL A 148 1.54 8.43 -18.06
C VAL A 148 2.71 9.37 -18.37
N PHE A 149 3.32 9.98 -17.36
CA PHE A 149 4.46 10.91 -17.55
C PHE A 149 5.78 10.19 -17.87
N HIS A 150 5.97 8.96 -17.38
CA HIS A 150 7.21 8.19 -17.54
C HIS A 150 6.95 6.77 -18.10
N PRO A 151 6.47 6.64 -19.34
CA PRO A 151 6.11 5.34 -19.92
C PRO A 151 7.32 4.41 -20.10
N GLY A 152 8.55 4.95 -20.14
CA GLY A 152 9.79 4.18 -20.27
C GLY A 152 10.08 3.23 -19.11
N VAL A 153 9.50 3.46 -17.93
CA VAL A 153 9.69 2.61 -16.74
C VAL A 153 9.05 1.23 -16.92
N ILE A 154 7.95 1.13 -17.68
CA ILE A 154 7.28 -0.15 -17.97
C ILE A 154 8.14 -1.01 -18.91
N ARG A 155 8.78 -0.39 -19.91
CA ARG A 155 9.64 -1.09 -20.87
C ARG A 155 10.86 -1.71 -20.17
N ALA A 156 11.42 -1.04 -19.17
CA ALA A 156 12.55 -1.54 -18.40
C ALA A 156 12.20 -2.71 -17.44
N ILE A 157 10.91 -2.88 -17.09
CA ILE A 157 10.44 -3.96 -16.19
C ILE A 157 10.00 -5.21 -16.98
N THR A 158 9.52 -5.04 -18.22
CA THR A 158 9.07 -6.14 -19.09
C THR A 158 10.16 -6.72 -19.99
N SER A 159 11.31 -6.03 -20.13
CA SER A 159 12.44 -6.48 -20.96
C SER A 159 13.55 -7.21 -20.17
N SER A 160 13.27 -7.75 -18.98
CA SER A 160 14.26 -8.51 -18.18
C SER A 160 13.91 -9.99 -18.10
#